data_AF-A0A2N9MT46-F1
#
_entry.id   AF-A0A2N9MT46-F1
#
_cell.length_a   1.000
_cell.length_b   1.000
_cell.length_c   1.000
_cell.angle_alpha   90.00
_cell.angle_beta   90.00
_cell.angle_gamma   90.00
#
_symmetry.space_group_name_H-M   'P 1'
#
loop_
_entity.id
_entity.type
_entity.pdbx_description
1 polymer ?
#
loop_
_entity_poly.entity_id
_entity_poly.type
_entity_poly.pdbx_seq_one_letter_code
_entity_poly.pdbx_strand_id
1 'polypeptide(L)'
;MIRRASTPLLLLGAVAYAWAAQEVVVDFESAVPLLAEGKANRVPQWEEKGVVFTLAHEPERTKGKGMLMFFTHLSSGHKGIVCAMATEPIPVRATFPKPVSSVTVSFWGSTGMPAVLEAFDAEGQVVDRAALDSVPGRKAPGDGVPIFSMTVKASRIAYIQFSGPREGEYLAADDVRFTPVDGDRK
;
A
#
# COMPACT_ATOMS: atom_id res chain seq x y z
N MET A 1 -70.19 24.10 19.64
CA MET A 1 -69.77 23.29 18.48
C MET A 1 -68.32 23.66 18.12
N ILE A 2 -67.41 22.71 18.39
CA ILE A 2 -66.14 22.35 17.74
C ILE A 2 -65.19 23.48 17.24
N ARG A 3 -64.05 23.59 17.94
CA ARG A 3 -62.75 24.12 17.50
C ARG A 3 -62.04 23.11 16.59
N ARG A 4 -61.22 23.57 15.63
CA ARG A 4 -59.75 23.34 15.58
C ARG A 4 -59.14 23.90 14.29
N ALA A 5 -58.10 24.71 14.47
CA ALA A 5 -57.23 25.21 13.42
C ALA A 5 -56.24 24.12 12.98
N SER A 6 -56.02 24.01 11.68
CA SER A 6 -55.15 23.04 11.04
C SER A 6 -53.75 23.63 10.91
N THR A 7 -52.79 23.13 11.70
CA THR A 7 -51.37 23.45 11.56
C THR A 7 -50.74 22.47 10.56
N PRO A 8 -50.07 22.92 9.49
CA PRO A 8 -49.29 22.03 8.65
C PRO A 8 -47.94 21.75 9.31
N LEU A 9 -47.64 20.47 9.52
CA LEU A 9 -46.35 19.97 10.00
C LEU A 9 -45.37 19.91 8.82
N LEU A 10 -44.39 20.82 8.78
CA LEU A 10 -43.27 20.77 7.84
C LEU A 10 -42.25 19.72 8.32
N LEU A 11 -42.20 18.59 7.62
CA LEU A 11 -41.13 17.58 7.77
C LEU A 11 -39.85 18.11 7.08
N LEU A 12 -38.92 18.62 7.88
CA LEU A 12 -37.53 18.83 7.44
C LEU A 12 -36.85 17.47 7.30
N GLY A 13 -36.70 17.01 6.07
CA GLY A 13 -35.84 15.87 5.73
C GLY A 13 -34.37 16.24 5.95
N ALA A 14 -33.75 15.65 6.97
CA ALA A 14 -32.31 15.73 7.16
C ALA A 14 -31.63 14.89 6.07
N VAL A 15 -31.10 15.56 5.04
CA VAL A 15 -30.19 14.94 4.07
C VAL A 15 -28.84 14.83 4.77
N ALA A 16 -28.53 13.67 5.35
CA ALA A 16 -27.20 13.35 5.80
C ALA A 16 -26.31 13.14 4.56
N TYR A 17 -25.50 14.14 4.22
CA TYR A 17 -24.38 13.96 3.30
C TYR A 17 -23.37 13.03 3.98
N ALA A 18 -23.40 11.74 3.62
CA ALA A 18 -22.29 10.85 3.89
C ALA A 18 -21.13 11.30 2.98
N TRP A 19 -20.21 12.08 3.54
CA TRP A 19 -18.94 12.36 2.89
C TRP A 19 -18.13 11.06 2.98
N ALA A 20 -18.17 10.26 1.91
CA ALA A 20 -17.37 9.05 1.85
C ALA A 20 -15.89 9.45 1.91
N ALA A 21 -15.14 8.88 2.86
CA ALA A 21 -13.68 8.98 2.88
C ALA A 21 -13.12 8.73 1.47
N GLN A 22 -12.52 9.76 0.87
CA GLN A 22 -11.99 9.67 -0.48
C GLN A 22 -10.79 8.71 -0.48
N GLU A 23 -10.75 7.81 -1.46
CA GLU A 23 -9.59 6.94 -1.67
C GLU A 23 -8.34 7.79 -1.91
N VAL A 24 -7.26 7.44 -1.23
CA VAL A 24 -5.93 8.03 -1.40
C VAL A 24 -5.07 7.05 -2.16
N VAL A 25 -4.38 7.54 -3.18
CA VAL A 25 -3.42 6.77 -3.97
C VAL A 25 -2.03 7.32 -3.71
N VAL A 26 -1.10 6.45 -3.33
CA VAL A 26 0.34 6.72 -3.33
C VAL A 26 0.93 5.96 -4.50
N ASP A 27 1.36 6.70 -5.51
CA ASP A 27 2.24 6.21 -6.57
C ASP A 27 3.69 6.61 -6.24
N PHE A 28 4.66 6.11 -6.99
CA PHE A 28 6.08 6.40 -6.74
C PHE A 28 6.68 7.29 -7.84
N GLU A 29 5.87 7.98 -8.65
CA GLU A 29 6.34 8.74 -9.80
C GLU A 29 7.18 9.96 -9.40
N SER A 30 6.93 10.50 -8.20
CA SER A 30 7.73 11.57 -7.61
C SER A 30 9.12 11.11 -7.16
N ALA A 31 9.34 9.80 -6.99
CA ALA A 31 10.62 9.26 -6.57
C ALA A 31 11.67 9.46 -7.67
N VAL A 32 12.85 9.95 -7.31
CA VAL A 32 13.93 10.14 -8.29
C VAL A 32 14.74 8.84 -8.39
N PRO A 33 14.69 8.10 -9.53
CA PRO A 33 15.38 6.82 -9.67
C PRO A 33 16.91 6.95 -9.71
N LEU A 34 17.42 8.18 -9.80
CA LEU A 34 18.81 8.53 -9.57
C LEU A 34 18.75 9.79 -8.73
N LEU A 35 19.22 9.77 -7.49
CA LEU A 35 19.37 11.02 -6.75
C LEU A 35 20.22 11.96 -7.62
N ALA A 36 19.83 13.23 -7.75
CA ALA A 36 20.36 14.20 -8.72
C ALA A 36 21.90 14.35 -8.74
N GLU A 37 22.58 13.81 -7.73
CA GLU A 37 24.03 13.76 -7.54
C GLU A 37 24.69 12.43 -7.97
N GLY A 38 23.99 11.56 -8.71
CA GLY A 38 24.51 10.25 -9.12
C GLY A 38 24.58 9.21 -7.99
N LYS A 39 23.90 9.46 -6.86
CA LYS A 39 23.82 8.50 -5.75
C LYS A 39 22.73 7.46 -6.02
N ALA A 40 22.98 6.25 -5.52
CA ALA A 40 22.13 5.08 -5.69
C ALA A 40 20.65 5.39 -5.35
N ASN A 41 19.76 4.73 -6.08
CA ASN A 41 18.30 4.76 -5.96
C ASN A 41 17.77 4.07 -4.70
N ARG A 42 18.53 4.16 -3.60
CA ARG A 42 18.33 3.43 -2.36
C ARG A 42 18.21 4.38 -1.19
N VAL A 43 17.15 4.26 -0.41
CA VAL A 43 16.86 5.12 0.73
C VAL A 43 16.43 4.27 1.94
N PRO A 44 16.76 4.66 3.18
CA PRO A 44 16.34 3.89 4.35
C PRO A 44 14.84 4.03 4.63
N GLN A 45 14.26 5.16 4.23
CA GLN A 45 12.87 5.52 4.41
C GLN A 45 12.43 6.40 3.23
N TRP A 46 11.17 6.29 2.84
CA TRP A 46 10.53 7.21 1.90
C TRP A 46 9.13 7.58 2.39
N GLU A 47 8.70 8.81 2.15
CA GLU A 47 7.39 9.29 2.59
C GLU A 47 6.70 10.02 1.45
N GLU A 48 5.43 9.68 1.23
CA GLU A 48 4.53 10.41 0.34
C GLU A 48 3.11 10.41 0.89
N LYS A 49 2.44 11.57 0.84
CA LYS A 49 1.07 11.77 1.33
C LYS A 49 0.89 11.30 2.79
N GLY A 50 1.95 11.41 3.60
CA GLY A 50 2.00 10.99 5.00
C GLY A 50 2.14 9.48 5.22
N VAL A 51 2.21 8.68 4.15
CA VAL A 51 2.51 7.24 4.25
C VAL A 51 4.01 7.06 4.29
N VAL A 52 4.50 6.41 5.33
CA VAL A 52 5.93 6.18 5.54
C VAL A 52 6.27 4.75 5.16
N PHE A 53 7.19 4.60 4.22
CA PHE A 53 7.73 3.32 3.77
C PHE A 53 9.08 3.07 4.43
N THR A 54 9.24 1.87 5.01
CA THR A 54 10.50 1.36 5.58
C THR A 54 10.62 -0.14 5.33
N LEU A 55 11.76 -0.74 5.67
CA LEU A 55 11.80 -2.18 5.90
C LEU A 55 11.21 -2.50 7.29
N ALA A 56 10.63 -3.69 7.44
CA ALA A 56 9.96 -4.10 8.67
C ALA A 56 10.92 -4.32 9.86
N HIS A 57 12.18 -4.64 9.57
CA HIS A 57 13.27 -4.80 10.53
C HIS A 57 14.63 -4.57 9.84
N GLU A 58 15.70 -4.53 10.63
CA GLU A 58 17.07 -4.49 10.12
C GLU A 58 17.50 -5.88 9.60
N PRO A 59 18.48 -5.96 8.68
CA PRO A 59 19.06 -7.23 8.28
C PRO A 59 19.73 -7.96 9.46
N GLU A 60 19.44 -9.25 9.59
CA GLU A 60 19.99 -10.12 10.62
C GLU A 60 21.10 -11.01 10.09
N ARG A 61 21.09 -11.31 8.77
CA ARG A 61 22.02 -12.26 8.14
C ARG A 61 23.25 -11.59 7.54
N THR A 62 23.25 -10.27 7.41
CA THR A 62 24.33 -9.51 6.78
C THR A 62 24.73 -8.29 7.61
N LYS A 63 25.95 -7.77 7.36
CA LYS A 63 26.39 -6.46 7.90
C LYS A 63 25.91 -5.27 7.04
N GLY A 64 25.14 -5.55 5.99
CA GLY A 64 24.57 -4.53 5.11
C GLY A 64 23.49 -3.73 5.83
N LYS A 65 23.25 -2.51 5.37
CA LYS A 65 22.07 -1.75 5.81
C LYS A 65 20.87 -2.15 4.97
N GLY A 66 19.74 -2.39 5.64
CA GLY A 66 18.47 -2.57 4.97
C GLY A 66 18.05 -1.27 4.30
N MET A 67 17.77 -1.32 2.99
CA MET A 67 17.37 -0.14 2.23
C MET A 67 16.15 -0.47 1.36
N LEU A 68 15.31 0.54 1.12
CA LEU A 68 14.34 0.53 0.04
C LEU A 68 15.05 0.89 -1.27
N MET A 69 14.48 0.46 -2.39
CA MET A 69 14.96 0.79 -3.73
C MET A 69 13.79 1.08 -4.66
N PHE A 70 13.97 2.04 -5.56
CA PHE A 70 13.00 2.33 -6.62
C PHE A 70 13.40 1.64 -7.92
N PHE A 71 12.48 0.94 -8.55
CA PHE A 71 12.67 0.33 -9.86
C PHE A 71 11.64 0.86 -10.85
N THR A 72 12.08 1.10 -12.08
CA THR A 72 11.17 1.43 -13.18
C THR A 72 10.73 0.15 -13.88
N HIS A 73 9.42 -0.06 -13.95
CA HIS A 73 8.81 -1.10 -14.76
C HIS A 73 9.04 -0.79 -16.25
N LEU A 74 9.87 -1.60 -16.90
CA LEU A 74 10.39 -1.28 -18.24
C LEU A 74 9.33 -1.13 -19.34
N SER A 75 8.16 -1.74 -19.18
CA SER A 75 7.10 -1.67 -20.21
C SER A 75 6.12 -0.52 -20.01
N SER A 76 5.80 -0.13 -18.77
CA SER A 76 4.91 1.01 -18.51
C SER A 76 5.64 2.32 -18.20
N GLY A 77 6.93 2.24 -17.82
CA GLY A 77 7.69 3.38 -17.30
C GLY A 77 7.36 3.75 -15.85
N HIS A 78 6.40 3.07 -15.22
CA HIS A 78 6.00 3.35 -13.84
C HIS A 78 7.12 2.99 -12.86
N LYS A 79 7.20 3.73 -11.76
CA LYS A 79 8.14 3.48 -10.67
C LYS A 79 7.47 2.67 -9.57
N GLY A 80 8.22 1.72 -9.03
CA GLY A 80 7.77 0.93 -7.89
C GLY A 80 8.83 0.86 -6.81
N ILE A 81 8.40 0.59 -5.58
CA ILE A 81 9.25 0.49 -4.40
C ILE A 81 9.41 -0.97 -3.97
N VAL A 82 10.64 -1.36 -3.60
CA VAL A 82 10.99 -2.73 -3.18
C VAL A 82 12.04 -2.73 -2.09
N CYS A 83 12.23 -3.88 -1.44
CA CYS A 83 13.41 -4.17 -0.63
C CYS A 83 14.67 -4.26 -1.51
N ALA A 84 15.72 -3.52 -1.17
CA ALA A 84 17.00 -3.52 -1.90
C ALA A 84 17.91 -4.72 -1.56
N MET A 85 17.45 -5.63 -0.70
CA MET A 85 18.24 -6.75 -0.18
C MET A 85 17.96 -8.01 -0.99
N ALA A 86 18.94 -8.46 -1.77
CA ALA A 86 18.82 -9.68 -2.56
C ALA A 86 18.96 -10.96 -1.72
N THR A 87 19.84 -10.97 -0.72
CA THR A 87 20.18 -12.16 0.09
C THR A 87 19.27 -12.39 1.28
N GLU A 88 18.60 -11.33 1.71
CA GLU A 88 17.71 -11.32 2.86
C GLU A 88 16.53 -10.42 2.53
N PRO A 89 15.54 -10.91 1.79
CA PRO A 89 14.35 -10.12 1.47
C PRO A 89 13.60 -9.80 2.77
N ILE A 90 13.58 -8.52 3.13
CA ILE A 90 12.87 -8.02 4.30
C ILE A 90 11.54 -7.44 3.84
N PRO A 91 10.41 -7.73 4.53
CA PRO A 91 9.13 -7.13 4.19
C PRO A 91 9.21 -5.61 4.15
N VAL A 92 8.60 -5.01 3.14
CA VAL A 92 8.43 -3.55 3.08
C VAL A 92 7.19 -3.21 3.87
N ARG A 93 7.31 -2.26 4.80
CA ARG A 93 6.21 -1.73 5.60
C ARG A 93 5.74 -0.40 5.03
N ALA A 94 4.44 -0.22 4.89
CA ALA A 94 3.81 1.07 4.64
C ALA A 94 2.95 1.46 5.86
N THR A 95 3.34 2.52 6.56
CA THR A 95 2.66 3.02 7.76
C THR A 95 1.78 4.20 7.42
N PHE A 96 0.49 4.12 7.76
CA PHE A 96 -0.48 5.15 7.41
C PHE A 96 -0.51 6.27 8.47
N PRO A 97 -0.76 7.52 8.07
CA PRO A 97 -0.80 8.66 9.01
C PRO A 97 -2.04 8.61 9.93
N LYS A 98 -3.08 7.86 9.53
CA LYS A 98 -4.30 7.57 10.29
C LYS A 98 -4.76 6.16 9.94
N PRO A 99 -5.55 5.49 10.80
CA PRO A 99 -6.10 4.19 10.48
C PRO A 99 -6.92 4.19 9.19
N VAL A 100 -6.78 3.12 8.42
CA VAL A 100 -7.47 2.91 7.12
C VAL A 100 -8.34 1.65 7.18
N SER A 101 -9.39 1.58 6.38
CA SER A 101 -10.35 0.46 6.38
C SER A 101 -10.10 -0.58 5.27
N SER A 102 -9.42 -0.16 4.20
CA SER A 102 -9.08 -0.98 3.05
C SER A 102 -7.77 -0.50 2.47
N VAL A 103 -6.93 -1.44 2.05
CA VAL A 103 -5.70 -1.18 1.31
C VAL A 103 -5.63 -2.13 0.12
N THR A 104 -5.43 -1.59 -1.07
CA THR A 104 -5.10 -2.34 -2.27
C THR A 104 -3.70 -1.93 -2.71
N VAL A 105 -2.86 -2.92 -2.96
CA VAL A 105 -1.51 -2.68 -3.49
C VAL A 105 -1.42 -3.34 -4.86
N SER A 106 -0.98 -2.56 -5.85
CA SER A 106 -0.62 -3.06 -7.17
C SER A 106 0.85 -3.44 -7.17
N PHE A 107 1.19 -4.60 -7.70
CA PHE A 107 2.51 -5.19 -7.64
C PHE A 107 3.00 -5.64 -9.01
N TRP A 108 4.33 -5.66 -9.19
CA TRP A 108 5.01 -6.55 -10.13
C TRP A 108 6.22 -7.19 -9.44
N GLY A 109 6.70 -8.31 -9.96
CA GLY A 109 7.82 -9.00 -9.33
C GLY A 109 8.37 -10.15 -10.16
N SER A 110 9.28 -10.90 -9.53
CA SER A 110 9.80 -12.13 -10.12
C SER A 110 8.68 -13.13 -10.44
N THR A 111 8.69 -13.70 -11.64
CA THR A 111 7.72 -14.73 -12.02
C THR A 111 7.83 -15.96 -11.12
N GLY A 112 6.68 -16.47 -10.67
CA GLY A 112 6.61 -17.73 -9.93
C GLY A 112 6.90 -17.63 -8.43
N MET A 113 7.34 -16.47 -7.93
CA MET A 113 7.53 -16.27 -6.50
C MET A 113 6.18 -16.16 -5.76
N PRO A 114 6.11 -16.47 -4.47
CA PRO A 114 4.93 -16.15 -3.68
C PRO A 114 4.89 -14.64 -3.38
N ALA A 115 3.69 -14.11 -3.12
CA ALA A 115 3.48 -12.75 -2.63
C ALA A 115 2.50 -12.78 -1.46
N VAL A 116 2.80 -12.01 -0.41
CA VAL A 116 1.97 -11.89 0.80
C VAL A 116 1.78 -10.41 1.09
N LEU A 117 0.54 -10.03 1.40
CA LEU A 117 0.16 -8.71 1.89
C LEU A 117 -0.57 -8.90 3.23
N GLU A 118 0.00 -8.36 4.29
CA GLU A 118 -0.54 -8.45 5.65
C GLU A 118 -0.90 -7.05 6.15
N ALA A 119 -2.09 -6.91 6.73
CA ALA A 119 -2.55 -5.71 7.41
C ALA A 119 -2.39 -5.88 8.91
N PHE A 120 -1.92 -4.83 9.58
CA PHE A 120 -1.67 -4.81 11.01
C PHE A 120 -2.45 -3.68 11.69
N ASP A 121 -2.91 -3.91 12.91
CA ASP A 121 -3.42 -2.86 13.79
C ASP A 121 -2.27 -2.09 14.48
N ALA A 122 -2.63 -1.16 15.38
CA ALA A 122 -1.68 -0.31 16.09
C ALA A 122 -0.84 -1.11 17.12
N GLU A 123 -1.36 -2.23 17.57
CA GLU A 123 -0.74 -3.18 18.50
C GLU A 123 0.19 -4.17 17.77
N GLY A 124 0.24 -4.10 16.43
CA GLY A 124 1.05 -4.96 15.59
C GLY A 124 0.51 -6.38 15.42
N GLN A 125 -0.78 -6.59 15.65
CA GLN A 125 -1.46 -7.84 15.34
C GLN A 125 -1.91 -7.86 13.89
N VAL A 126 -1.81 -9.01 13.25
CA VAL A 126 -2.34 -9.21 11.89
C VAL A 126 -3.87 -9.20 11.97
N VAL A 127 -4.49 -8.27 11.26
CA VAL A 127 -5.95 -8.10 11.21
C VAL A 127 -6.56 -8.57 9.89
N ASP A 128 -5.77 -8.68 8.82
CA ASP A 128 -6.16 -9.32 7.57
C ASP A 128 -4.92 -9.73 6.76
N ARG A 129 -5.09 -10.67 5.83
CA ARG A 129 -4.01 -11.22 5.01
C ARG A 129 -4.50 -11.66 3.64
N ALA A 130 -3.82 -11.20 2.59
CA ALA A 130 -3.93 -11.73 1.24
C ALA A 130 -2.63 -12.44 0.84
N ALA A 131 -2.76 -13.53 0.09
CA ALA A 131 -1.61 -14.28 -0.41
C ALA A 131 -1.84 -14.73 -1.86
N LEU A 132 -0.75 -14.78 -2.63
CA LEU A 132 -0.69 -15.34 -3.96
C LEU A 132 0.47 -16.33 -3.99
N ASP A 133 0.19 -17.60 -4.26
CA ASP A 133 1.22 -18.66 -4.23
C ASP A 133 2.25 -18.50 -5.35
N SER A 134 1.85 -17.90 -6.46
CA SER A 134 2.69 -17.77 -7.66
C SER A 134 2.38 -16.50 -8.44
N VAL A 135 3.33 -15.56 -8.48
CA VAL A 135 3.24 -14.33 -9.27
C VAL A 135 3.18 -14.65 -10.77
N PRO A 136 2.23 -14.05 -11.52
CA PRO A 136 2.07 -14.31 -12.94
C PRO A 136 3.32 -13.96 -13.74
N GLY A 137 3.63 -14.83 -14.71
CA GLY A 137 4.68 -14.61 -15.70
C GLY A 137 4.16 -13.95 -16.97
N ARG A 138 5.09 -13.51 -17.80
CA ARG A 138 4.82 -13.10 -19.19
C ARG A 138 4.20 -14.26 -19.96
N LYS A 139 3.26 -13.97 -20.87
CA LYS A 139 2.64 -15.01 -21.73
C LYS A 139 3.38 -15.15 -23.06
N ALA A 140 4.00 -14.07 -23.55
CA ALA A 140 4.82 -14.04 -24.75
C ALA A 140 6.13 -13.26 -24.56
N PRO A 141 7.18 -13.51 -25.39
CA PRO A 141 8.48 -12.83 -25.32
C PRO A 141 8.49 -11.30 -25.49
N GLY A 142 7.37 -10.66 -25.82
CA GLY A 142 7.23 -9.21 -25.91
C GLY A 142 6.35 -8.59 -24.82
N ASP A 143 5.71 -9.40 -23.97
CA ASP A 143 4.82 -8.88 -22.93
C ASP A 143 5.63 -8.18 -21.83
N GLY A 144 5.07 -7.10 -21.29
CA GLY A 144 5.54 -6.50 -20.05
C GLY A 144 5.48 -7.48 -18.87
N VAL A 145 6.18 -7.17 -17.78
CA VAL A 145 5.98 -7.93 -16.54
C VAL A 145 4.54 -7.69 -16.08
N PRO A 146 3.75 -8.73 -15.76
CA PRO A 146 2.36 -8.53 -15.37
C PRO A 146 2.26 -7.75 -14.06
N ILE A 147 1.31 -6.82 -14.01
CA ILE A 147 0.88 -6.18 -12.78
C ILE A 147 -0.30 -6.96 -12.20
N PHE A 148 -0.29 -7.18 -10.89
CA PHE A 148 -1.38 -7.84 -10.17
C PHE A 148 -1.68 -7.05 -8.89
N SER A 149 -2.91 -7.14 -8.38
CA SER A 149 -3.32 -6.40 -7.18
C SER A 149 -3.70 -7.36 -6.06
N MET A 150 -3.40 -6.97 -4.83
CA MET A 150 -3.86 -7.65 -3.62
C MET A 150 -4.53 -6.64 -2.71
N THR A 151 -5.61 -7.05 -2.03
CA THR A 151 -6.39 -6.19 -1.17
C THR A 151 -6.52 -6.81 0.21
N VAL A 152 -6.38 -5.98 1.24
CA VAL A 152 -6.64 -6.30 2.65
C VAL A 152 -7.62 -5.29 3.25
N LYS A 153 -8.50 -5.75 4.15
CA LYS A 153 -9.56 -4.96 4.77
C LYS A 153 -9.69 -5.27 6.26
N ALA A 154 -9.77 -4.24 7.07
CA ALA A 154 -10.09 -4.37 8.50
C ALA A 154 -10.76 -3.08 8.99
N SER A 155 -11.23 -3.06 10.23
CA SER A 155 -11.85 -1.84 10.79
C SER A 155 -10.84 -0.70 10.95
N ARG A 156 -9.59 -1.02 11.32
CA ARG A 156 -8.52 -0.05 11.63
C ARG A 156 -7.14 -0.64 11.33
N ILE A 157 -6.68 -0.50 10.09
CA ILE A 157 -5.32 -0.87 9.67
C ILE A 157 -4.40 0.31 9.99
N ALA A 158 -3.34 0.07 10.77
CA ALA A 158 -2.31 1.06 11.07
C ALA A 158 -1.16 1.01 10.05
N TYR A 159 -0.77 -0.18 9.62
CA TYR A 159 0.22 -0.38 8.58
C TYR A 159 0.00 -1.69 7.83
N ILE A 160 0.59 -1.79 6.65
CA ILE A 160 0.70 -3.05 5.90
C ILE A 160 2.16 -3.49 5.82
N GLN A 161 2.38 -4.78 5.63
CA GLN A 161 3.65 -5.32 5.15
C GLN A 161 3.42 -6.16 3.89
N PHE A 162 4.31 -6.03 2.91
CA PHE A 162 4.34 -6.92 1.76
C PHE A 162 5.68 -7.65 1.65
N SER A 163 5.59 -8.95 1.35
CA SER A 163 6.70 -9.90 1.37
C SER A 163 6.47 -11.04 0.37
N GLY A 164 7.34 -12.06 0.39
CA GLY A 164 7.25 -13.21 -0.50
C GLY A 164 8.50 -13.51 -1.34
N PRO A 165 9.29 -12.50 -1.79
CA PRO A 165 10.52 -12.80 -2.51
C PRO A 165 11.45 -13.74 -1.75
N ARG A 166 12.03 -14.71 -2.45
CA ARG A 166 13.17 -15.52 -2.00
C ARG A 166 14.47 -14.80 -2.32
N GLU A 167 15.59 -15.40 -1.91
CA GLU A 167 16.91 -14.88 -2.25
C GLU A 167 17.06 -14.71 -3.78
N GLY A 168 17.42 -13.50 -4.20
CA GLY A 168 17.56 -13.11 -5.61
C GLY A 168 16.26 -12.71 -6.31
N GLU A 169 15.10 -12.80 -5.66
CA GLU A 169 13.80 -12.38 -6.19
C GLU A 169 13.42 -10.97 -5.70
N TYR A 170 12.37 -10.38 -6.29
CA TYR A 170 11.89 -9.06 -5.89
C TYR A 170 10.37 -8.92 -6.04
N LEU A 171 9.76 -8.10 -5.18
CA LEU A 171 8.36 -7.69 -5.22
C LEU A 171 8.28 -6.16 -5.11
N ALA A 172 7.97 -5.50 -6.21
CA ALA A 172 7.79 -4.05 -6.22
C ALA A 172 6.31 -3.70 -6.10
N ALA A 173 5.97 -2.77 -5.21
CA ALA A 173 4.68 -2.10 -5.24
C ALA A 173 4.71 -0.97 -6.29
N ASP A 174 3.75 -0.96 -7.22
CA ASP A 174 3.49 0.09 -8.23
C ASP A 174 2.70 1.25 -7.62
N ASP A 175 1.65 0.92 -6.86
CA ASP A 175 0.84 1.88 -6.14
C ASP A 175 0.26 1.27 -4.87
N VAL A 176 -0.06 2.13 -3.90
CA VAL A 176 -0.80 1.80 -2.69
C VAL A 176 -2.05 2.68 -2.64
N ARG A 177 -3.22 2.06 -2.70
CA ARG A 177 -4.52 2.72 -2.64
C ARG A 177 -5.20 2.37 -1.33
N PHE A 178 -5.69 3.36 -0.60
CA PHE A 178 -6.31 3.12 0.69
C PHE A 178 -7.46 4.07 1.00
N THR A 179 -8.36 3.61 1.87
CA THR A 179 -9.50 4.40 2.34
C THR A 179 -9.30 4.73 3.82
N PRO A 180 -9.06 5.99 4.19
CA PRO A 180 -9.02 6.40 5.58
C PRO A 180 -10.30 6.04 6.32
N VAL A 181 -10.20 5.71 7.60
CA VAL A 181 -11.39 5.64 8.46
C VAL A 181 -11.82 7.09 8.76
N ASP A 182 -13.07 7.44 8.44
CA ASP A 182 -13.63 8.72 8.85
C ASP A 182 -13.58 8.81 10.38
N GLY A 183 -12.85 9.82 10.86
CA GLY A 183 -12.35 9.84 12.23
C GLY A 183 -13.43 9.78 13.30
N ASP A 184 -13.10 9.16 14.43
CA ASP A 184 -13.68 9.56 15.71
C ASP A 184 -13.44 11.07 15.85
N ARG A 185 -14.52 11.84 15.69
CA ARG A 185 -14.56 13.25 16.09
C ARG A 185 -14.08 13.35 17.54
N LYS A 186 -12.96 14.02 17.77
CA LYS A 186 -12.75 14.74 19.02
C LYS A 186 -13.35 16.14 18.89
#